data_AF-A0A009IKI6-F1
#
_entry.id   AF-A0A009IKI6-F1
#
_cell.length_a   1.000
_cell.length_b   1.000
_cell.length_c   1.000
_cell.angle_alpha   90.00
_cell.angle_beta   90.00
_cell.angle_gamma   90.00
#
_symmetry.space_group_name_H-M   'P 1'
#
loop_
_entity.id
_entity.type
_entity.pdbx_description
1 polymer ?
#
loop_
_entity_poly.entity_id
_entity_poly.type
_entity_poly.pdbx_seq_one_letter_code
_entity_poly.pdbx_strand_id
1 'polypeptide(L)'
;MTAGTAGLNLNTASRLDNQSGNIHSSGDLNIKAQDILNDQGQILAAKNAQFNSQNTLSNQAGLIAAQQQLMIQSAALNNQAGQIGSVDAGVNIQTTQQALNNQSGKIQANQAINLDVQGLDNSLQGLISSTKGDQSKIQIDTHQQSLNNQNGQINSGNTLQISTNGLNNQQGLITAQGDLGINAVQLIDNRQTYLNATLPELAQGIQSLGQVLLQTSELNNEQGQVIAGNGLTIQAPKVNNSNAGLLASGQDLLIDSVGQAGTINNQKGKISANQNISLNTGLMSGSQLDNSQQSFISAAKQVKIVSHDIDNSNNDQNQGIQAGQIEIAASTLNNSAGRISTEQQLNLNISDNLNNTKGLISSLDQLTIQGQQDNNRLIVNNQQGTIIAGEEGSSTASLNILAKGLTGDGKVLSQGQLNLQLNDDYVQDAQGQLQAQGNLNLSSKGKVTNHGAIKSNGQLSISANTIENAVDGSLESRACKLFCVSSIFYK
;
A
#
# COMPACT_ATOMS: atom_id res chain seq x y z
N MET A 1 26.41 6.80 46.12
CA MET A 1 25.41 6.75 47.20
C MET A 1 24.66 5.42 47.13
N THR A 2 24.50 4.75 48.26
CA THR A 2 23.74 3.49 48.38
C THR A 2 22.74 3.63 49.52
N ALA A 3 21.47 3.31 49.28
CA ALA A 3 20.42 3.28 50.28
C ALA A 3 19.88 1.85 50.47
N GLY A 4 19.47 1.55 51.71
CA GLY A 4 18.90 0.26 52.09
C GLY A 4 17.47 0.06 51.58
N THR A 5 16.76 -0.91 52.15
CA THR A 5 15.42 -1.34 51.69
C THR A 5 14.30 -0.33 51.92
N ALA A 6 14.53 0.71 52.73
CA ALA A 6 13.58 1.79 53.02
C ALA A 6 13.34 2.73 51.82
N GLY A 7 14.06 2.54 50.71
CA GLY A 7 14.03 3.44 49.56
C GLY A 7 14.92 4.68 49.76
N LEU A 8 15.02 5.49 48.71
CA LEU A 8 15.85 6.68 48.66
C LEU A 8 15.05 7.85 48.08
N ASN A 9 14.96 8.94 48.84
CA ASN A 9 14.33 10.19 48.39
C ASN A 9 15.39 11.28 48.30
N LEU A 10 15.68 11.75 47.08
CA LEU A 10 16.60 12.86 46.83
C LEU A 10 15.81 14.04 46.30
N ASN A 11 15.61 15.06 47.12
CA ASN A 11 14.91 16.29 46.75
C ASN A 11 15.86 17.46 46.89
N THR A 12 16.40 17.94 45.77
CA THR A 12 17.36 19.04 45.74
C THR A 12 16.73 20.25 45.06
N ALA A 13 16.92 21.45 45.60
CA ALA A 13 16.36 22.68 45.02
C ALA A 13 17.04 23.12 43.72
N SER A 14 18.21 22.56 43.40
CA SER A 14 19.00 22.91 42.21
C SER A 14 19.35 21.64 41.43
N ARG A 15 20.64 21.31 41.27
CA ARG A 15 21.12 20.21 40.44
C ARG A 15 21.48 18.99 41.28
N LEU A 16 21.05 17.81 40.83
CA LEU A 16 21.64 16.54 41.24
C LEU A 16 22.74 16.18 40.23
N ASP A 17 23.99 16.10 40.69
CA ASP A 17 25.14 15.71 39.87
C ASP A 17 25.61 14.30 40.25
N ASN A 18 25.36 13.34 39.35
CA ASN A 18 25.81 11.95 39.42
C ASN A 18 26.68 11.59 38.20
N GLN A 19 27.33 12.56 37.57
CA GLN A 19 28.21 12.27 36.43
C GLN A 19 29.35 11.36 36.86
N SER A 20 29.61 10.29 36.08
CA SER A 20 30.58 9.23 36.43
C SER A 20 30.36 8.60 37.82
N GLY A 21 29.19 8.85 38.42
CA GLY A 21 28.83 8.48 39.77
C GLY A 21 27.92 7.25 39.80
N ASN A 22 27.51 6.90 41.03
CA ASN A 22 26.70 5.73 41.30
C ASN A 22 25.64 6.07 42.36
N ILE A 23 24.36 5.97 42.02
CA ILE A 23 23.24 6.05 42.96
C ILE A 23 22.48 4.73 42.91
N HIS A 24 22.35 4.08 44.06
CA HIS A 24 21.70 2.78 44.17
C HIS A 24 20.69 2.79 45.32
N SER A 25 19.44 2.41 45.04
CA SER A 25 18.41 2.19 46.06
C SER A 25 18.00 0.71 46.09
N SER A 26 18.05 0.08 47.27
CA SER A 26 17.54 -1.28 47.46
C SER A 26 16.01 -1.33 47.64
N GLY A 27 15.35 -0.17 47.60
CA GLY A 27 13.89 -0.02 47.61
C GLY A 27 13.43 0.86 46.45
N ASP A 28 12.38 1.65 46.69
CA ASP A 28 11.95 2.66 45.73
C ASP A 28 12.97 3.82 45.66
N LEU A 29 13.02 4.51 44.53
CA LEU A 29 13.89 5.67 44.32
C LEU A 29 13.05 6.85 43.81
N ASN A 30 13.05 7.96 44.54
CA ASN A 30 12.43 9.20 44.08
C ASN A 30 13.49 10.31 44.00
N ILE A 31 13.66 10.89 42.82
CA ILE A 31 14.57 12.00 42.58
C ILE A 31 13.80 13.21 42.07
N LYS A 32 13.94 14.34 42.75
CA LYS A 32 13.40 15.63 42.34
C LYS A 32 14.51 16.69 42.34
N ALA A 33 14.70 17.35 41.21
CA ALA A 33 15.69 18.41 41.04
C ALA A 33 15.27 19.40 39.94
N GLN A 34 15.99 20.52 39.81
CA GLN A 34 15.91 21.34 38.59
C GLN A 34 16.55 20.58 37.43
N ASP A 35 17.81 20.17 37.60
CA ASP A 35 18.57 19.37 36.65
C ASP A 35 19.04 18.07 37.29
N ILE A 36 18.96 16.97 36.53
CA ILE A 36 19.47 15.66 36.92
C ILE A 36 20.55 15.28 35.91
N LEU A 37 21.82 15.30 36.33
CA LEU A 37 22.94 14.93 35.47
C LEU A 37 23.46 13.55 35.85
N ASN A 38 23.35 12.61 34.91
CA ASN A 38 23.79 11.23 35.05
C ASN A 38 24.73 10.81 33.90
N ASP A 39 25.42 11.75 33.27
CA ASP A 39 26.29 11.44 32.14
C ASP A 39 27.46 10.54 32.58
N GLN A 40 27.68 9.43 31.87
CA GLN A 40 28.62 8.36 32.27
C GLN A 40 28.36 7.76 33.67
N GLY A 41 27.25 8.10 34.30
CA GLY A 41 26.88 7.67 35.65
C GLY A 41 25.87 6.52 35.64
N GLN A 42 25.59 5.99 36.83
CA GLN A 42 24.61 4.94 37.03
C GLN A 42 23.62 5.30 38.13
N ILE A 43 22.32 5.11 37.85
CA ILE A 43 21.22 5.23 38.81
C ILE A 43 20.38 3.96 38.73
N LEU A 44 20.39 3.16 39.80
CA LEU A 44 19.67 1.88 39.88
C LEU A 44 18.69 1.86 41.06
N ALA A 45 17.48 1.33 40.83
CA ALA A 45 16.49 1.06 41.86
C ALA A 45 16.05 -0.42 41.85
N ALA A 46 16.06 -1.08 43.01
CA ALA A 46 15.60 -2.47 43.14
C ALA A 46 14.06 -2.62 43.15
N LYS A 47 13.32 -1.50 43.21
CA LYS A 47 11.86 -1.46 43.03
C LYS A 47 11.49 -0.40 41.98
N ASN A 48 10.59 0.54 42.30
CA ASN A 48 10.18 1.60 41.39
C ASN A 48 11.19 2.74 41.41
N ALA A 49 11.30 3.46 40.30
CA ALA A 49 12.05 4.70 40.23
C ALA A 49 11.24 5.82 39.59
N GLN A 50 11.23 6.98 40.24
CA GLN A 50 10.58 8.19 39.75
C GLN A 50 11.58 9.34 39.70
N PHE A 51 11.66 9.99 38.54
CA PHE A 51 12.50 11.15 38.29
C PHE A 51 11.62 12.34 37.90
N ASN A 52 11.80 13.46 38.58
CA ASN A 52 11.13 14.72 38.26
C ASN A 52 12.19 15.82 38.13
N SER A 53 12.53 16.17 36.89
CA SER A 53 13.42 17.28 36.58
C SER A 53 12.60 18.48 36.11
N GLN A 54 12.81 19.66 36.67
CA GLN A 54 12.11 20.86 36.19
C GLN A 54 12.63 21.32 34.81
N ASN A 55 13.92 21.09 34.57
CA ASN A 55 14.64 21.41 33.34
C ASN A 55 15.10 20.10 32.68
N THR A 56 16.40 19.81 32.68
CA THR A 56 17.00 18.74 31.91
C THR A 56 17.33 17.52 32.77
N LEU A 57 16.92 16.35 32.29
CA LEU A 57 17.54 15.08 32.69
C LEU A 57 18.54 14.68 31.60
N SER A 58 19.83 14.61 31.95
CA SER A 58 20.89 14.14 31.06
C SER A 58 21.38 12.77 31.52
N ASN A 59 21.39 11.81 30.60
CA ASN A 59 21.83 10.43 30.78
C ASN A 59 22.77 10.01 29.65
N GLN A 60 23.62 10.92 29.18
CA GLN A 60 24.49 10.66 28.03
C GLN A 60 25.51 9.60 28.37
N ALA A 61 25.49 8.49 27.62
CA ALA A 61 26.29 7.30 27.91
C ALA A 61 26.21 6.85 29.40
N GLY A 62 25.11 7.19 30.06
CA GLY A 62 24.79 6.78 31.42
C GLY A 62 23.79 5.63 31.45
N LEU A 63 23.47 5.17 32.65
CA LEU A 63 22.46 4.14 32.91
C LEU A 63 21.45 4.63 33.95
N ILE A 64 20.17 4.56 33.60
CA ILE A 64 19.03 4.68 34.52
C ILE A 64 18.21 3.40 34.42
N ALA A 65 18.10 2.65 35.51
CA ALA A 65 17.32 1.43 35.52
C ALA A 65 16.55 1.19 36.81
N ALA A 66 15.40 0.54 36.68
CA ALA A 66 14.56 0.09 37.79
C ALA A 66 14.20 -1.39 37.62
N GLN A 67 14.10 -2.14 38.72
CA GLN A 67 13.58 -3.50 38.63
C GLN A 67 12.07 -3.49 38.34
N GLN A 68 11.33 -2.52 38.88
CA GLN A 68 9.89 -2.35 38.64
C GLN A 68 9.64 -1.11 37.78
N GLN A 69 8.57 -0.36 38.03
CA GLN A 69 8.14 0.73 37.16
C GLN A 69 9.17 1.87 37.17
N LEU A 70 9.53 2.34 35.97
CA LEU A 70 10.34 3.54 35.78
C LEU A 70 9.45 4.68 35.26
N MET A 71 9.48 5.82 35.94
CA MET A 71 8.78 7.04 35.54
C MET A 71 9.77 8.21 35.45
N ILE A 72 9.80 8.89 34.31
CA ILE A 72 10.60 10.10 34.11
C ILE A 72 9.69 11.22 33.64
N GLN A 73 9.73 12.35 34.34
CA GLN A 73 9.15 13.60 33.89
C GLN A 73 10.25 14.67 33.86
N SER A 74 10.44 15.30 32.70
CA SER A 74 11.39 16.41 32.55
C SER A 74 10.92 17.43 31.52
N ALA A 75 11.53 18.62 31.48
CA ALA A 75 11.32 19.54 30.36
C ALA A 75 12.06 19.06 29.10
N ALA A 76 13.29 18.55 29.30
CA ALA A 76 14.12 17.94 28.27
C ALA A 76 14.74 16.63 28.79
N LEU A 77 14.90 15.64 27.91
CA LEU A 77 15.54 14.36 28.23
C LEU A 77 16.57 14.03 27.16
N ASN A 78 17.84 13.92 27.57
CA ASN A 78 18.94 13.49 26.72
C ASN A 78 19.42 12.10 27.15
N ASN A 79 19.14 11.09 26.34
CA ASN A 79 19.59 9.71 26.49
C ASN A 79 20.58 9.30 25.38
N GLN A 80 21.30 10.25 24.79
CA GLN A 80 22.24 9.97 23.72
C GLN A 80 23.32 8.97 24.17
N ALA A 81 23.48 7.87 23.42
CA ALA A 81 24.34 6.72 23.78
C ALA A 81 24.09 6.10 25.18
N GLY A 82 23.04 6.55 25.88
CA GLY A 82 22.67 6.11 27.22
C GLY A 82 21.69 4.95 27.22
N GLN A 83 21.36 4.48 28.42
CA GLN A 83 20.41 3.40 28.63
C GLN A 83 19.38 3.78 29.69
N ILE A 84 18.11 3.63 29.35
CA ILE A 84 16.96 3.80 30.24
C ILE A 84 16.16 2.50 30.19
N GLY A 85 15.82 1.90 31.33
CA GLY A 85 14.96 0.73 31.27
C GLY A 85 14.40 0.17 32.57
N SER A 86 13.48 -0.77 32.39
CA SER A 86 12.90 -1.56 33.48
C SER A 86 12.94 -3.06 33.18
N VAL A 87 12.95 -3.88 34.24
CA VAL A 87 13.06 -5.34 34.12
C VAL A 87 11.71 -6.04 34.29
N ASP A 88 10.96 -5.80 35.36
CA ASP A 88 9.72 -6.55 35.65
C ASP A 88 8.45 -5.74 35.38
N ALA A 89 8.57 -4.50 34.90
CA ALA A 89 7.46 -3.57 34.67
C ALA A 89 7.67 -2.74 33.38
N GLY A 90 7.07 -1.54 33.34
CA GLY A 90 7.12 -0.62 32.20
C GLY A 90 8.01 0.60 32.41
N VAL A 91 8.14 1.37 31.34
CA VAL A 91 8.81 2.69 31.30
C VAL A 91 7.80 3.73 30.85
N ASN A 92 7.60 4.78 31.66
CA ASN A 92 6.80 5.94 31.29
C ASN A 92 7.72 7.17 31.26
N ILE A 93 7.78 7.84 30.10
CA ILE A 93 8.58 9.05 29.92
C ILE A 93 7.67 10.17 29.45
N GLN A 94 7.74 11.29 30.14
CA GLN A 94 7.06 12.51 29.76
C GLN A 94 8.07 13.65 29.58
N THR A 95 8.08 14.30 28.41
CA THR A 95 8.80 15.57 28.21
C THR A 95 7.82 16.72 27.97
N THR A 96 8.06 17.88 28.57
CA THR A 96 7.10 19.00 28.54
C THR A 96 7.48 20.17 27.65
N GLN A 97 8.75 20.27 27.20
CA GLN A 97 9.21 21.40 26.39
C GLN A 97 10.04 21.00 25.17
N GLN A 98 10.92 20.01 25.31
CA GLN A 98 11.84 19.59 24.25
C GLN A 98 11.65 18.13 23.84
N ALA A 99 12.13 17.82 22.63
CA ALA A 99 12.17 16.46 22.14
C ALA A 99 13.01 15.56 23.04
N LEU A 100 12.61 14.30 23.13
CA LEU A 100 13.44 13.23 23.68
C LEU A 100 14.56 12.90 22.69
N ASN A 101 15.82 13.11 23.08
CA ASN A 101 16.97 12.65 22.32
C ASN A 101 17.39 11.25 22.78
N ASN A 102 17.19 10.25 21.92
CA ASN A 102 17.61 8.86 22.09
C ASN A 102 18.59 8.42 20.99
N GLN A 103 19.34 9.35 20.40
CA GLN A 103 20.33 9.03 19.35
C GLN A 103 21.37 8.04 19.87
N SER A 104 21.54 6.90 19.18
CA SER A 104 22.39 5.78 19.62
C SER A 104 22.10 5.26 21.04
N GLY A 105 21.01 5.72 21.66
CA GLY A 105 20.59 5.37 23.01
C GLY A 105 19.64 4.18 23.02
N LYS A 106 19.34 3.66 24.21
CA LYS A 106 18.42 2.55 24.41
C LYS A 106 17.35 2.90 25.44
N ILE A 107 16.10 2.64 25.09
CA ILE A 107 14.95 2.66 26.00
C ILE A 107 14.31 1.28 25.94
N GLN A 108 14.37 0.53 27.04
CA GLN A 108 13.96 -0.87 27.06
C GLN A 108 13.07 -1.20 28.26
N ALA A 109 12.04 -2.00 28.05
CA ALA A 109 11.19 -2.52 29.12
C ALA A 109 10.80 -3.96 28.78
N ASN A 110 10.45 -4.76 29.78
CA ASN A 110 9.80 -6.05 29.50
C ASN A 110 8.28 -5.86 29.35
N GLN A 111 7.65 -4.91 30.04
CA GLN A 111 6.24 -4.54 29.82
C GLN A 111 6.13 -3.23 29.02
N ALA A 112 5.04 -2.48 29.19
CA ALA A 112 4.71 -1.34 28.35
C ALA A 112 5.76 -0.22 28.37
N ILE A 113 6.00 0.40 27.21
CA ILE A 113 6.69 1.70 27.10
C ILE A 113 5.66 2.74 26.67
N ASN A 114 5.52 3.81 27.44
CA ASN A 114 4.69 4.97 27.08
C ASN A 114 5.58 6.21 26.99
N LEU A 115 5.65 6.80 25.80
CA LEU A 115 6.38 8.04 25.53
C LEU A 115 5.36 9.15 25.21
N ASP A 116 5.25 10.12 26.12
CA ASP A 116 4.42 11.33 25.99
C ASP A 116 5.38 12.53 25.89
N VAL A 117 5.84 12.86 24.69
CA VAL A 117 7.03 13.70 24.49
C VAL A 117 6.80 14.81 23.48
N GLN A 118 7.52 15.93 23.59
CA GLN A 118 7.44 17.04 22.63
C GLN A 118 8.35 16.81 21.40
N GLY A 119 8.20 15.64 20.76
CA GLY A 119 9.08 15.15 19.70
C GLY A 119 10.04 14.05 20.16
N LEU A 120 10.53 13.27 19.21
CA LEU A 120 11.39 12.11 19.48
C LEU A 120 12.46 11.97 18.40
N ASP A 121 13.71 11.89 18.83
CA ASP A 121 14.83 11.50 17.98
C ASP A 121 15.40 10.15 18.43
N ASN A 122 15.07 9.10 17.70
CA ASN A 122 15.56 7.73 17.87
C ASN A 122 16.55 7.33 16.75
N SER A 123 17.19 8.30 16.11
CA SER A 123 18.07 8.03 14.97
C SER A 123 19.45 7.48 15.38
N LEU A 124 20.31 7.21 14.39
CA LEU A 124 21.70 6.79 14.59
C LEU A 124 21.82 5.53 15.47
N GLN A 125 21.14 4.45 15.11
CA GLN A 125 21.07 3.19 15.85
C GLN A 125 20.39 3.31 17.23
N GLY A 126 19.55 4.32 17.43
CA GLY A 126 18.66 4.41 18.59
C GLY A 126 17.71 3.21 18.65
N LEU A 127 17.45 2.71 19.87
CA LEU A 127 16.59 1.56 20.11
C LEU A 127 15.52 1.89 21.15
N ILE A 128 14.26 1.66 20.78
CA ILE A 128 13.13 1.60 21.70
C ILE A 128 12.53 0.21 21.58
N SER A 129 12.55 -0.58 22.66
CA SER A 129 12.17 -1.99 22.59
C SER A 129 11.42 -2.45 23.82
N SER A 130 10.25 -3.03 23.59
CA SER A 130 9.52 -3.80 24.58
C SER A 130 9.07 -5.09 23.93
N THR A 131 9.66 -6.23 24.29
CA THR A 131 9.49 -7.49 23.53
C THR A 131 9.23 -8.74 24.38
N LYS A 132 9.11 -8.61 25.71
CA LYS A 132 8.95 -9.76 26.62
C LYS A 132 7.57 -9.83 27.28
N GLY A 133 6.65 -10.54 26.63
CA GLY A 133 5.36 -10.93 27.20
C GLY A 133 4.15 -10.16 26.64
N ASP A 134 2.95 -10.58 27.03
CA ASP A 134 1.69 -10.08 26.45
C ASP A 134 1.45 -8.58 26.70
N GLN A 135 2.12 -8.00 27.70
CA GLN A 135 2.03 -6.58 28.05
C GLN A 135 3.07 -5.71 27.36
N SER A 136 3.88 -6.27 26.45
CA SER A 136 4.94 -5.57 25.73
C SER A 136 4.43 -4.67 24.62
N LYS A 137 3.57 -3.71 24.97
CA LYS A 137 3.06 -2.69 24.05
C LYS A 137 3.90 -1.42 24.10
N ILE A 138 3.92 -0.68 23.00
CA ILE A 138 4.55 0.64 22.92
C ILE A 138 3.50 1.64 22.47
N GLN A 139 3.41 2.76 23.18
CA GLN A 139 2.63 3.93 22.79
C GLN A 139 3.54 5.16 22.75
N ILE A 140 3.52 5.88 21.63
CA ILE A 140 4.28 7.11 21.42
C ILE A 140 3.31 8.20 20.99
N ASP A 141 3.23 9.27 21.77
CA ASP A 141 2.58 10.51 21.38
C ASP A 141 3.63 11.61 21.36
N THR A 142 3.84 12.20 20.19
CA THR A 142 4.78 13.30 20.01
C THR A 142 4.09 14.65 19.95
N HIS A 143 2.84 14.83 20.39
CA HIS A 143 2.10 16.10 20.44
C HIS A 143 2.18 16.96 19.16
N GLN A 144 2.09 16.33 17.99
CA GLN A 144 2.24 16.98 16.68
C GLN A 144 3.63 17.62 16.44
N GLN A 145 4.65 17.23 17.19
CA GLN A 145 6.04 17.37 16.77
C GLN A 145 6.48 16.15 15.95
N SER A 146 7.74 16.13 15.50
CA SER A 146 8.26 15.08 14.61
C SER A 146 8.85 13.90 15.37
N LEU A 147 8.79 12.72 14.74
CA LEU A 147 9.48 11.50 15.14
C LEU A 147 10.55 11.15 14.09
N ASN A 148 11.82 11.21 14.49
CA ASN A 148 12.94 10.76 13.66
C ASN A 148 13.40 9.36 14.10
N ASN A 149 13.19 8.36 13.26
CA ASN A 149 13.66 6.97 13.43
C ASN A 149 14.65 6.58 12.32
N GLN A 150 15.35 7.55 11.72
CA GLN A 150 16.31 7.28 10.66
C GLN A 150 17.47 6.42 11.17
N ASN A 151 17.71 5.25 10.54
CA ASN A 151 18.64 4.23 11.06
C ASN A 151 18.34 3.83 12.53
N GLY A 152 17.11 4.00 13.00
CA GLY A 152 16.67 3.65 14.34
C GLY A 152 15.81 2.39 14.35
N GLN A 153 15.51 1.88 15.54
CA GLN A 153 14.62 0.73 15.73
C GLN A 153 13.56 1.01 16.81
N ILE A 154 12.30 0.71 16.49
CA ILE A 154 11.17 0.71 17.43
C ILE A 154 10.50 -0.67 17.35
N ASN A 155 10.63 -1.47 18.41
CA ASN A 155 10.23 -2.88 18.40
C ASN A 155 9.23 -3.19 19.53
N SER A 156 7.99 -3.50 19.18
CA SER A 156 6.93 -3.89 20.12
C SER A 156 6.65 -5.39 20.06
N GLY A 157 6.58 -6.03 21.23
CA GLY A 157 6.25 -7.44 21.43
C GLY A 157 4.75 -7.72 21.41
N ASN A 158 3.93 -6.67 21.33
CA ASN A 158 2.49 -6.73 21.13
C ASN A 158 2.08 -5.56 20.22
N THR A 159 1.15 -4.70 20.64
CA THR A 159 0.68 -3.56 19.85
C THR A 159 1.67 -2.39 19.85
N LEU A 160 1.81 -1.69 18.73
CA LEU A 160 2.55 -0.43 18.63
C LEU A 160 1.62 0.66 18.11
N GLN A 161 1.54 1.78 18.82
CA GLN A 161 0.76 2.95 18.42
C GLN A 161 1.64 4.19 18.43
N ILE A 162 1.66 4.93 17.32
CA ILE A 162 2.45 6.15 17.14
C ILE A 162 1.53 7.27 16.66
N SER A 163 1.51 8.39 17.39
CA SER A 163 0.85 9.64 17.02
C SER A 163 1.89 10.74 16.87
N THR A 164 2.01 11.34 15.69
CA THR A 164 3.04 12.34 15.39
C THR A 164 2.61 13.33 14.29
N ASN A 165 3.33 14.43 14.09
CA ASN A 165 3.11 15.27 12.90
C ASN A 165 3.81 14.71 11.66
N GLY A 166 5.04 14.22 11.80
CA GLY A 166 5.80 13.65 10.71
C GLY A 166 6.71 12.54 11.21
N LEU A 167 6.80 11.46 10.44
CA LEU A 167 7.60 10.29 10.73
C LEU A 167 8.68 10.12 9.66
N ASN A 168 9.94 10.23 10.05
CA ASN A 168 11.08 9.82 9.22
C ASN A 168 11.56 8.43 9.66
N ASN A 169 11.31 7.41 8.85
CA ASN A 169 11.75 6.03 9.05
C ASN A 169 12.75 5.58 7.97
N GLN A 170 13.47 6.50 7.34
CA GLN A 170 14.45 6.13 6.31
C GLN A 170 15.53 5.22 6.88
N GLN A 171 15.77 4.08 6.23
CA GLN A 171 16.72 3.04 6.67
C GLN A 171 16.45 2.52 8.11
N GLY A 172 15.30 2.88 8.69
CA GLY A 172 14.90 2.50 10.04
C GLY A 172 14.03 1.25 10.05
N LEU A 173 13.72 0.78 11.25
CA LEU A 173 12.82 -0.34 11.48
C LEU A 173 11.76 0.01 12.52
N ILE A 174 10.50 -0.26 12.18
CA ILE A 174 9.36 -0.18 13.08
C ILE A 174 8.65 -1.53 13.03
N THR A 175 8.64 -2.26 14.14
CA THR A 175 8.00 -3.59 14.22
C THR A 175 7.00 -3.74 15.35
N ALA A 176 5.98 -4.56 15.11
CA ALA A 176 5.04 -5.03 16.11
C ALA A 176 4.73 -6.53 15.93
N GLN A 177 4.70 -7.30 17.01
CA GLN A 177 4.20 -8.69 16.96
C GLN A 177 2.67 -8.75 16.93
N GLY A 178 1.99 -7.72 17.44
CA GLY A 178 0.55 -7.50 17.29
C GLY A 178 0.26 -6.34 16.34
N ASP A 179 -0.88 -5.68 16.51
CA ASP A 179 -1.30 -4.60 15.62
C ASP A 179 -0.40 -3.36 15.70
N LEU A 180 -0.15 -2.75 14.54
CA LEU A 180 0.66 -1.56 14.35
C LEU A 180 -0.20 -0.41 13.79
N GLY A 181 -0.36 0.65 14.57
CA GLY A 181 -1.02 1.88 14.14
C GLY A 181 -0.05 3.05 14.10
N ILE A 182 0.00 3.77 12.98
CA ILE A 182 0.76 5.01 12.82
C ILE A 182 -0.18 6.09 12.31
N ASN A 183 -0.41 7.11 13.12
CA ASN A 183 -1.10 8.33 12.77
C ASN A 183 -0.09 9.48 12.68
N ALA A 184 0.31 9.83 11.46
CA ALA A 184 1.25 10.92 11.18
C ALA A 184 0.56 12.00 10.34
N VAL A 185 0.36 13.20 10.88
CA VAL A 185 -0.45 14.24 10.22
C VAL A 185 -0.01 14.55 8.78
N GLN A 186 1.30 14.73 8.55
CA GLN A 186 1.83 15.22 7.28
C GLN A 186 2.42 14.10 6.42
N LEU A 187 3.44 13.42 6.91
CA LEU A 187 4.25 12.52 6.09
C LEU A 187 4.72 11.32 6.91
N ILE A 188 4.60 10.15 6.30
CA ILE A 188 5.38 8.96 6.65
C ILE A 188 6.43 8.77 5.55
N ASP A 189 7.69 9.06 5.85
CA ASP A 189 8.84 8.80 4.97
C ASP A 189 9.47 7.46 5.34
N ASN A 190 9.13 6.41 4.60
CA ASN A 190 9.60 5.04 4.81
C ASN A 190 10.61 4.59 3.73
N ARG A 191 11.25 5.54 3.06
CA ARG A 191 12.12 5.24 1.92
C ARG A 191 13.38 4.48 2.29
N GLN A 192 13.99 3.83 1.30
CA GLN A 192 15.27 3.14 1.43
C GLN A 192 15.29 2.08 2.55
N THR A 193 14.14 1.47 2.81
CA THR A 193 13.98 0.37 3.79
C THR A 193 13.88 -1.01 3.13
N TYR A 194 13.99 -1.06 1.80
CA TYR A 194 14.05 -2.27 0.99
C TYR A 194 15.18 -2.16 -0.05
N LEU A 195 16.42 -2.11 0.44
CA LEU A 195 17.63 -2.08 -0.38
C LEU A 195 18.03 -3.51 -0.78
N ASN A 196 18.00 -3.83 -2.08
CA ASN A 196 18.51 -5.05 -2.72
C ASN A 196 18.36 -6.34 -1.87
N ALA A 197 17.33 -7.14 -2.18
CA ALA A 197 16.96 -8.42 -1.54
C ALA A 197 18.05 -9.51 -1.44
N THR A 198 19.30 -9.22 -1.80
CA THR A 198 20.46 -10.11 -1.72
C THR A 198 21.20 -10.07 -0.37
N LEU A 199 20.86 -9.13 0.54
CA LEU A 199 21.44 -9.08 1.89
C LEU A 199 20.32 -9.13 2.96
N PRO A 200 20.10 -10.29 3.61
CA PRO A 200 19.04 -10.50 4.61
C PRO A 200 19.22 -9.77 5.95
N GLU A 201 20.28 -8.98 6.14
CA GLU A 201 20.81 -8.83 7.51
C GLU A 201 20.05 -7.93 8.46
N LEU A 202 19.14 -7.06 8.03
CA LEU A 202 18.14 -6.46 8.93
C LEU A 202 16.90 -6.12 8.11
N ALA A 203 15.79 -6.81 8.35
CA ALA A 203 14.50 -6.42 7.78
C ALA A 203 14.20 -4.97 8.25
N GLN A 204 14.28 -3.99 7.35
CA GLN A 204 13.97 -2.59 7.61
C GLN A 204 12.51 -2.28 7.23
N GLY A 205 12.04 -1.07 7.53
CA GLY A 205 10.71 -0.60 7.11
C GLY A 205 9.68 -0.69 8.21
N ILE A 206 8.42 -0.82 7.82
CA ILE A 206 7.27 -0.87 8.72
C ILE A 206 6.69 -2.28 8.62
N GLN A 207 6.74 -3.05 9.71
CA GLN A 207 6.38 -4.46 9.68
C GLN A 207 5.54 -4.85 10.89
N SER A 208 4.55 -5.72 10.69
CA SER A 208 3.78 -6.31 11.79
C SER A 208 3.34 -7.72 11.44
N LEU A 209 3.21 -8.60 12.45
CA LEU A 209 2.52 -9.89 12.27
C LEU A 209 0.98 -9.74 12.35
N GLY A 210 0.49 -8.63 12.91
CA GLY A 210 -0.92 -8.28 13.02
C GLY A 210 -1.40 -7.35 11.89
N GLN A 211 -2.40 -6.52 12.20
CA GLN A 211 -2.88 -5.47 11.31
C GLN A 211 -1.86 -4.32 11.24
N VAL A 212 -1.75 -3.68 10.08
CA VAL A 212 -1.07 -2.38 9.93
C VAL A 212 -2.08 -1.33 9.49
N LEU A 213 -2.19 -0.23 10.24
CA LEU A 213 -2.96 0.95 9.88
C LEU A 213 -2.03 2.17 9.80
N LEU A 214 -1.93 2.75 8.61
CA LEU A 214 -1.21 3.99 8.36
C LEU A 214 -2.20 5.10 8.02
N GLN A 215 -2.21 6.18 8.80
CA GLN A 215 -3.03 7.37 8.56
C GLN A 215 -2.11 8.56 8.39
N THR A 216 -2.14 9.18 7.20
CA THR A 216 -1.26 10.32 6.90
C THR A 216 -1.74 11.13 5.70
N SER A 217 -1.23 12.34 5.52
CA SER A 217 -1.47 13.10 4.28
C SER A 217 -0.65 12.58 3.10
N GLU A 218 0.56 12.07 3.36
CA GLU A 218 1.44 11.49 2.36
C GLU A 218 2.20 10.27 2.92
N LEU A 219 2.18 9.17 2.20
CA LEU A 219 3.09 8.04 2.41
C LEU A 219 4.13 8.02 1.30
N ASN A 220 5.40 8.08 1.67
CA ASN A 220 6.51 7.87 0.75
C ASN A 220 7.25 6.58 1.10
N ASN A 221 7.01 5.54 0.30
CA ASN A 221 7.57 4.20 0.40
C ASN A 221 8.48 3.86 -0.80
N GLU A 222 9.09 4.86 -1.43
CA GLU A 222 10.05 4.65 -2.52
C GLU A 222 11.27 3.84 -2.03
N GLN A 223 11.60 2.73 -2.70
CA GLN A 223 12.61 1.76 -2.22
C GLN A 223 12.37 1.30 -0.78
N GLY A 224 11.12 1.35 -0.30
CA GLY A 224 10.72 1.01 1.05
C GLY A 224 9.87 -0.25 1.11
N GLN A 225 9.63 -0.75 2.32
CA GLN A 225 8.69 -1.85 2.55
C GLN A 225 7.72 -1.58 3.70
N VAL A 226 6.45 -1.89 3.46
CA VAL A 226 5.39 -2.00 4.46
C VAL A 226 4.78 -3.39 4.37
N ILE A 227 4.85 -4.16 5.46
CA ILE A 227 4.36 -5.55 5.51
C ILE A 227 3.43 -5.75 6.70
N ALA A 228 2.22 -6.25 6.44
CA ALA A 228 1.29 -6.73 7.44
C ALA A 228 1.13 -8.25 7.35
N GLY A 229 1.28 -8.96 8.46
CA GLY A 229 0.99 -10.39 8.55
C GLY A 229 -0.50 -10.70 8.42
N ASN A 230 -1.34 -9.78 8.89
CA ASN A 230 -2.77 -9.77 8.60
C ASN A 230 -3.08 -8.71 7.52
N GLY A 231 -4.01 -7.80 7.76
CA GLY A 231 -4.46 -6.76 6.84
C GLY A 231 -3.62 -5.48 6.89
N LEU A 232 -3.47 -4.83 5.74
CA LEU A 232 -2.80 -3.53 5.59
C LEU A 232 -3.82 -2.48 5.14
N THR A 233 -4.01 -1.44 5.94
CA THR A 233 -4.84 -0.28 5.59
C THR A 233 -3.98 0.97 5.55
N ILE A 234 -4.03 1.68 4.42
CA ILE A 234 -3.36 2.97 4.22
C ILE A 234 -4.43 4.01 3.88
N GLN A 235 -4.60 4.97 4.78
CA GLN A 235 -5.47 6.12 4.61
C GLN A 235 -4.60 7.33 4.30
N ALA A 236 -4.38 7.59 3.02
CA ALA A 236 -3.55 8.69 2.55
C ALA A 236 -3.97 9.15 1.15
N PRO A 237 -4.21 10.46 0.93
CA PRO A 237 -4.47 11.00 -0.39
C PRO A 237 -3.31 10.79 -1.37
N LYS A 238 -2.06 10.76 -0.89
CA LYS A 238 -0.88 10.58 -1.72
C LYS A 238 -0.06 9.39 -1.22
N VAL A 239 0.10 8.39 -2.08
CA VAL A 239 0.91 7.19 -1.81
C VAL A 239 1.93 7.03 -2.91
N ASN A 240 3.21 7.11 -2.55
CA ASN A 240 4.32 6.78 -3.43
C ASN A 240 4.91 5.43 -3.02
N ASN A 241 4.74 4.41 -3.86
CA ASN A 241 5.32 3.07 -3.74
C ASN A 241 6.27 2.76 -4.91
N SER A 242 6.86 3.78 -5.52
CA SER A 242 7.67 3.61 -6.72
C SER A 242 9.08 3.04 -6.45
N ASN A 243 9.82 2.74 -7.52
CA ASN A 243 11.22 2.33 -7.52
C ASN A 243 11.51 1.20 -6.51
N ALA A 244 10.96 0.01 -6.76
CA ALA A 244 11.08 -1.15 -5.88
C ALA A 244 10.42 -1.00 -4.48
N GLY A 245 9.47 -0.07 -4.33
CA GLY A 245 8.61 -0.03 -3.15
C GLY A 245 7.75 -1.31 -3.04
N LEU A 246 7.58 -1.81 -1.81
CA LEU A 246 6.76 -2.97 -1.49
C LEU A 246 5.66 -2.61 -0.48
N LEU A 247 4.40 -2.86 -0.85
CA LEU A 247 3.26 -2.92 0.06
C LEU A 247 2.73 -4.36 0.05
N ALA A 248 2.75 -5.03 1.19
CA ALA A 248 2.34 -6.43 1.28
C ALA A 248 1.41 -6.70 2.47
N SER A 249 0.44 -7.58 2.25
CA SER A 249 -0.50 -8.05 3.28
C SER A 249 -0.68 -9.56 3.22
N GLY A 250 -0.66 -10.22 4.38
CA GLY A 250 -1.04 -11.61 4.52
C GLY A 250 -2.56 -11.86 4.48
N GLN A 251 -3.37 -10.79 4.46
CA GLN A 251 -4.82 -10.84 4.28
C GLN A 251 -5.27 -9.81 3.23
N ASP A 252 -6.13 -8.85 3.60
CA ASP A 252 -6.63 -7.80 2.73
C ASP A 252 -5.75 -6.55 2.78
N LEU A 253 -5.56 -5.92 1.63
CA LEU A 253 -4.87 -4.64 1.50
C LEU A 253 -5.84 -3.56 0.98
N LEU A 254 -5.99 -2.48 1.75
CA LEU A 254 -6.81 -1.32 1.41
C LEU A 254 -5.93 -0.07 1.32
N ILE A 255 -6.00 0.64 0.21
CA ILE A 255 -5.52 2.03 0.09
C ILE A 255 -6.71 2.92 -0.23
N ASP A 256 -6.98 3.89 0.64
CA ASP A 256 -8.09 4.82 0.50
C ASP A 256 -7.59 6.27 0.64
N SER A 257 -7.86 7.09 -0.38
CA SER A 257 -7.47 8.50 -0.42
C SER A 257 -8.40 9.44 0.35
N VAL A 258 -9.51 8.93 0.89
CA VAL A 258 -10.52 9.61 1.74
C VAL A 258 -10.79 11.10 1.38
N GLY A 259 -11.83 11.33 0.59
CA GLY A 259 -12.47 12.65 0.45
C GLY A 259 -11.72 13.70 -0.39
N GLN A 260 -10.62 13.32 -1.05
CA GLN A 260 -9.81 14.18 -1.92
C GLN A 260 -9.41 13.44 -3.21
N ALA A 261 -8.89 14.16 -4.21
CA ALA A 261 -8.34 13.54 -5.41
C ALA A 261 -7.06 12.79 -5.05
N GLY A 262 -7.13 11.45 -5.02
CA GLY A 262 -6.05 10.59 -4.56
C GLY A 262 -5.02 10.29 -5.64
N THR A 263 -3.77 10.07 -5.26
CA THR A 263 -2.72 9.60 -6.16
C THR A 263 -2.00 8.40 -5.56
N ILE A 264 -1.90 7.32 -6.33
CA ILE A 264 -1.09 6.15 -6.00
C ILE A 264 -0.07 5.99 -7.13
N ASN A 265 1.20 6.21 -6.83
CA ASN A 265 2.31 5.92 -7.74
C ASN A 265 2.94 4.59 -7.35
N ASN A 266 2.76 3.57 -8.17
CA ASN A 266 3.34 2.24 -8.01
C ASN A 266 4.41 1.94 -9.07
N GLN A 267 4.97 2.93 -9.79
CA GLN A 267 5.95 2.70 -10.85
C GLN A 267 7.14 1.85 -10.40
N LYS A 268 7.41 0.69 -11.03
CA LYS A 268 8.42 -0.31 -10.63
C LYS A 268 8.23 -0.86 -9.22
N GLY A 269 7.06 -0.63 -8.63
CA GLY A 269 6.67 -1.03 -7.29
C GLY A 269 5.82 -2.30 -7.30
N LYS A 270 5.63 -2.87 -6.12
CA LYS A 270 4.79 -4.04 -5.89
C LYS A 270 3.76 -3.77 -4.80
N ILE A 271 2.49 -4.03 -5.12
CA ILE A 271 1.38 -4.08 -4.17
C ILE A 271 0.82 -5.49 -4.20
N SER A 272 0.85 -6.20 -3.07
CA SER A 272 0.42 -7.60 -3.02
C SER A 272 -0.39 -7.98 -1.77
N ALA A 273 -1.37 -8.85 -1.94
CA ALA A 273 -2.18 -9.36 -0.83
C ALA A 273 -2.53 -10.84 -1.01
N ASN A 274 -2.56 -11.61 0.08
CA ASN A 274 -2.97 -13.03 0.03
C ASN A 274 -4.49 -13.20 -0.02
N GLN A 275 -5.28 -12.13 0.11
CA GLN A 275 -6.72 -12.15 -0.11
C GLN A 275 -7.12 -11.10 -1.16
N ASN A 276 -7.65 -9.94 -0.74
CA ASN A 276 -8.14 -8.92 -1.64
C ASN A 276 -7.26 -7.66 -1.62
N ILE A 277 -7.26 -6.92 -2.72
CA ILE A 277 -6.74 -5.56 -2.82
C ILE A 277 -7.90 -4.64 -3.16
N SER A 278 -8.05 -3.53 -2.43
CA SER A 278 -8.93 -2.42 -2.79
C SER A 278 -8.12 -1.14 -2.86
N LEU A 279 -8.04 -0.53 -4.05
CA LEU A 279 -7.37 0.75 -4.29
C LEU A 279 -8.43 1.78 -4.66
N ASN A 280 -8.63 2.78 -3.81
CA ASN A 280 -9.59 3.85 -4.04
C ASN A 280 -8.88 5.20 -4.00
N THR A 281 -8.69 5.81 -5.16
CA THR A 281 -8.22 7.19 -5.30
C THR A 281 -9.37 8.18 -5.52
N GLY A 282 -10.57 7.68 -5.81
CA GLY A 282 -11.76 8.45 -6.15
C GLY A 282 -11.98 8.62 -7.66
N LEU A 283 -13.17 9.09 -8.06
CA LEU A 283 -13.54 9.33 -9.48
C LEU A 283 -13.47 10.80 -9.89
N MET A 284 -12.95 11.67 -9.01
CA MET A 284 -12.79 13.10 -9.28
C MET A 284 -11.59 13.33 -10.21
N SER A 285 -11.66 14.36 -11.07
CA SER A 285 -10.51 14.79 -11.88
C SER A 285 -9.28 15.00 -11.00
N GLY A 286 -8.12 14.47 -11.43
CA GLY A 286 -6.87 14.46 -10.66
C GLY A 286 -6.68 13.23 -9.78
N SER A 287 -7.67 12.35 -9.66
CA SER A 287 -7.50 11.05 -9.00
C SER A 287 -6.78 10.08 -9.94
N GLN A 288 -5.63 9.54 -9.53
CA GLN A 288 -4.76 8.77 -10.42
C GLN A 288 -4.17 7.53 -9.74
N LEU A 289 -4.17 6.42 -10.46
CA LEU A 289 -3.35 5.25 -10.16
C LEU A 289 -2.34 5.07 -11.29
N ASP A 290 -1.06 5.21 -10.98
CA ASP A 290 0.02 4.89 -11.88
C ASP A 290 0.64 3.55 -11.49
N ASN A 291 0.26 2.51 -12.21
CA ASN A 291 0.84 1.17 -12.18
C ASN A 291 1.64 0.89 -13.46
N SER A 292 2.34 1.90 -14.01
CA SER A 292 3.12 1.75 -15.25
C SER A 292 4.58 1.35 -14.98
N GLN A 293 5.33 0.98 -16.02
CA GLN A 293 6.78 0.73 -15.94
C GLN A 293 7.18 -0.41 -14.98
N GLN A 294 6.94 -1.66 -15.38
CA GLN A 294 7.32 -2.85 -14.61
C GLN A 294 6.73 -2.93 -13.20
N SER A 295 5.52 -2.43 -13.04
CA SER A 295 4.79 -2.41 -11.78
C SER A 295 3.93 -3.65 -11.62
N PHE A 296 3.66 -4.04 -10.38
CA PHE A 296 2.87 -5.22 -10.10
C PHE A 296 1.83 -4.98 -9.02
N ILE A 297 0.56 -5.23 -9.34
CA ILE A 297 -0.55 -5.31 -8.40
C ILE A 297 -1.08 -6.73 -8.46
N SER A 298 -1.03 -7.45 -7.34
CA SER A 298 -1.48 -8.84 -7.30
C SER A 298 -2.18 -9.28 -6.03
N ALA A 299 -3.33 -9.92 -6.18
CA ALA A 299 -4.09 -10.49 -5.08
C ALA A 299 -4.50 -11.92 -5.38
N ALA A 300 -4.55 -12.80 -4.36
CA ALA A 300 -4.97 -14.18 -4.59
C ALA A 300 -6.47 -14.30 -4.93
N LYS A 301 -7.32 -13.41 -4.39
CA LYS A 301 -8.77 -13.45 -4.61
C LYS A 301 -9.24 -12.35 -5.55
N GLN A 302 -9.24 -11.09 -5.11
CA GLN A 302 -9.80 -9.98 -5.88
C GLN A 302 -8.89 -8.75 -5.87
N VAL A 303 -8.82 -8.05 -7.00
CA VAL A 303 -8.36 -6.65 -7.05
C VAL A 303 -9.53 -5.76 -7.47
N LYS A 304 -9.86 -4.78 -6.62
CA LYS A 304 -10.83 -3.73 -6.92
C LYS A 304 -10.12 -2.39 -7.01
N ILE A 305 -10.31 -1.66 -8.11
CA ILE A 305 -9.70 -0.34 -8.33
C ILE A 305 -10.79 0.67 -8.69
N VAL A 306 -10.80 1.78 -7.97
CA VAL A 306 -11.63 2.96 -8.26
C VAL A 306 -10.70 4.16 -8.38
N SER A 307 -10.53 4.66 -9.60
CA SER A 307 -9.68 5.81 -9.90
C SER A 307 -10.21 6.56 -11.11
N HIS A 308 -10.06 7.88 -11.18
CA HIS A 308 -10.45 8.63 -12.38
C HIS A 308 -9.58 8.22 -13.58
N ASP A 309 -8.25 8.30 -13.43
CA ASP A 309 -7.30 7.85 -14.43
C ASP A 309 -6.49 6.65 -13.90
N ILE A 310 -6.26 5.67 -14.76
CA ILE A 310 -5.38 4.53 -14.47
C ILE A 310 -4.38 4.39 -15.60
N ASP A 311 -3.09 4.42 -15.26
CA ASP A 311 -2.01 4.00 -16.14
C ASP A 311 -1.49 2.62 -15.71
N ASN A 312 -1.62 1.62 -16.57
CA ASN A 312 -1.09 0.27 -16.42
C ASN A 312 -0.15 -0.11 -17.57
N SER A 313 0.44 0.88 -18.22
CA SER A 313 1.27 0.69 -19.41
C SER A 313 2.68 0.17 -19.11
N ASN A 314 3.32 -0.40 -20.14
CA ASN A 314 4.72 -0.84 -20.10
C ASN A 314 5.01 -1.84 -18.97
N ASN A 315 4.15 -2.84 -18.86
CA ASN A 315 4.28 -3.94 -17.92
C ASN A 315 4.54 -5.23 -18.70
N ASP A 316 5.73 -5.82 -18.53
CA ASP A 316 6.20 -6.98 -19.29
C ASP A 316 5.52 -8.30 -18.88
N GLN A 317 6.03 -9.42 -19.41
CA GLN A 317 5.55 -10.78 -19.12
C GLN A 317 5.80 -11.09 -17.63
N ASN A 318 4.76 -10.90 -16.79
CA ASN A 318 4.61 -11.19 -15.34
C ASN A 318 4.31 -9.95 -14.47
N GLN A 319 4.16 -8.77 -15.08
CA GLN A 319 3.79 -7.54 -14.38
C GLN A 319 2.35 -7.12 -14.73
N GLY A 320 1.94 -5.94 -14.27
CA GLY A 320 0.60 -5.39 -14.47
C GLY A 320 -0.34 -5.70 -13.32
N ILE A 321 -1.62 -5.92 -13.62
CA ILE A 321 -2.66 -6.18 -12.62
C ILE A 321 -3.13 -7.63 -12.78
N GLN A 322 -3.00 -8.43 -11.73
CA GLN A 322 -3.31 -9.86 -11.78
C GLN A 322 -4.01 -10.35 -10.51
N ALA A 323 -5.15 -11.04 -10.63
CA ALA A 323 -5.83 -11.64 -9.48
C ALA A 323 -6.79 -12.74 -9.90
N GLY A 324 -7.38 -13.46 -8.93
CA GLY A 324 -8.49 -14.37 -9.21
C GLY A 324 -9.64 -13.64 -9.93
N GLN A 325 -10.04 -12.47 -9.42
CA GLN A 325 -11.04 -11.59 -10.00
C GLN A 325 -10.54 -10.14 -10.03
N ILE A 326 -10.95 -9.36 -11.04
CA ILE A 326 -10.63 -7.94 -11.13
C ILE A 326 -11.89 -7.13 -11.42
N GLU A 327 -12.09 -6.05 -10.66
CA GLU A 327 -13.08 -5.02 -10.93
C GLU A 327 -12.38 -3.66 -11.02
N ILE A 328 -12.49 -2.97 -12.16
CA ILE A 328 -11.94 -1.63 -12.36
C ILE A 328 -13.06 -0.67 -12.72
N ALA A 329 -13.15 0.44 -12.00
CA ALA A 329 -14.00 1.57 -12.31
C ALA A 329 -13.15 2.82 -12.56
N ALA A 330 -13.18 3.34 -13.79
CA ALA A 330 -12.41 4.53 -14.16
C ALA A 330 -13.04 5.37 -15.26
N SER A 331 -12.55 6.60 -15.41
CA SER A 331 -12.81 7.42 -16.60
C SER A 331 -11.92 6.96 -17.75
N THR A 332 -10.62 6.90 -17.49
CA THR A 332 -9.62 6.46 -18.47
C THR A 332 -8.79 5.31 -17.94
N LEU A 333 -8.47 4.35 -18.83
CA LEU A 333 -7.59 3.23 -18.54
C LEU A 333 -6.59 3.05 -19.68
N ASN A 334 -5.32 3.30 -19.40
CA ASN A 334 -4.21 3.06 -20.31
C ASN A 334 -3.55 1.71 -19.98
N ASN A 335 -3.83 0.67 -20.77
CA ASN A 335 -3.18 -0.63 -20.73
C ASN A 335 -2.19 -0.84 -21.90
N SER A 336 -1.61 0.24 -22.45
CA SER A 336 -0.73 0.12 -23.61
C SER A 336 0.58 -0.59 -23.29
N ALA A 337 0.95 -1.62 -24.06
CA ALA A 337 2.02 -2.56 -23.70
C ALA A 337 1.92 -3.04 -22.24
N GLY A 338 0.70 -3.13 -21.71
CA GLY A 338 0.38 -3.50 -20.34
C GLY A 338 -0.31 -4.86 -20.28
N ARG A 339 -0.57 -5.31 -19.05
CA ARG A 339 -1.25 -6.58 -18.78
C ARG A 339 -2.29 -6.42 -17.67
N ILE A 340 -3.50 -6.89 -17.96
CA ILE A 340 -4.55 -7.14 -16.99
C ILE A 340 -5.00 -8.59 -17.19
N SER A 341 -4.86 -9.44 -16.18
CA SER A 341 -5.19 -10.86 -16.31
C SER A 341 -5.87 -11.45 -15.07
N THR A 342 -6.93 -12.24 -15.28
CA THR A 342 -7.63 -12.94 -14.21
C THR A 342 -7.81 -14.43 -14.45
N GLU A 343 -7.94 -15.19 -13.36
CA GLU A 343 -8.32 -16.62 -13.41
C GLU A 343 -9.84 -16.83 -13.50
N GLN A 344 -10.63 -15.85 -13.07
CA GLN A 344 -12.09 -15.88 -13.08
C GLN A 344 -12.58 -14.59 -13.77
N GLN A 345 -13.53 -13.88 -13.17
CA GLN A 345 -14.17 -12.71 -13.76
C GLN A 345 -13.26 -11.46 -13.82
N LEU A 346 -13.29 -10.78 -14.97
CA LEU A 346 -12.71 -9.45 -15.19
C LEU A 346 -13.80 -8.46 -15.64
N ASN A 347 -14.05 -7.44 -14.83
CA ASN A 347 -15.00 -6.37 -15.11
C ASN A 347 -14.29 -5.02 -15.25
N LEU A 348 -14.40 -4.40 -16.42
CA LEU A 348 -13.87 -3.07 -16.71
C LEU A 348 -15.04 -2.10 -16.95
N ASN A 349 -15.33 -1.26 -15.96
CA ASN A 349 -16.34 -0.20 -16.01
C ASN A 349 -15.65 1.14 -16.33
N ILE A 350 -15.42 1.40 -17.62
CA ILE A 350 -14.59 2.52 -18.09
C ILE A 350 -15.47 3.55 -18.80
N SER A 351 -15.57 4.77 -18.29
CA SER A 351 -16.51 5.77 -18.83
C SER A 351 -16.09 6.26 -20.22
N ASP A 352 -14.83 6.62 -20.42
CA ASP A 352 -14.40 7.42 -21.58
C ASP A 352 -13.49 6.66 -22.53
N ASN A 353 -12.29 6.29 -22.09
CA ASN A 353 -11.27 5.74 -22.99
C ASN A 353 -10.57 4.54 -22.36
N LEU A 354 -10.54 3.43 -23.11
CA LEU A 354 -9.72 2.27 -22.83
C LEU A 354 -8.68 2.11 -23.95
N ASN A 355 -7.41 2.30 -23.63
CA ASN A 355 -6.30 2.08 -24.56
C ASN A 355 -5.61 0.74 -24.25
N ASN A 356 -5.82 -0.26 -25.10
CA ASN A 356 -5.16 -1.56 -25.04
C ASN A 356 -4.11 -1.73 -26.16
N THR A 357 -3.47 -0.65 -26.62
CA THR A 357 -2.51 -0.72 -27.72
C THR A 357 -1.33 -1.62 -27.36
N LYS A 358 -1.08 -2.70 -28.11
CA LYS A 358 -0.06 -3.73 -27.79
C LYS A 358 -0.21 -4.36 -26.40
N GLY A 359 -1.35 -4.17 -25.74
CA GLY A 359 -1.63 -4.66 -24.40
C GLY A 359 -2.33 -6.01 -24.40
N LEU A 360 -2.39 -6.63 -23.23
CA LEU A 360 -3.19 -7.82 -22.97
C LEU A 360 -4.25 -7.51 -21.91
N ILE A 361 -5.51 -7.80 -22.25
CA ILE A 361 -6.63 -7.88 -21.31
C ILE A 361 -7.17 -9.30 -21.42
N SER A 362 -7.13 -10.05 -20.32
CA SER A 362 -7.46 -11.48 -20.33
C SER A 362 -8.20 -11.94 -19.09
N SER A 363 -9.11 -12.89 -19.29
CA SER A 363 -9.78 -13.65 -18.23
C SER A 363 -9.85 -15.11 -18.67
N LEU A 364 -9.70 -16.07 -17.75
CA LEU A 364 -9.92 -17.48 -18.05
C LEU A 364 -11.41 -17.90 -18.04
N ASP A 365 -12.34 -16.99 -17.71
CA ASP A 365 -13.78 -17.25 -17.67
C ASP A 365 -14.60 -16.11 -18.33
N GLN A 366 -15.02 -15.11 -17.54
CA GLN A 366 -15.87 -14.02 -18.00
C GLN A 366 -15.10 -12.70 -18.09
N LEU A 367 -15.21 -12.02 -19.23
CA LEU A 367 -14.69 -10.67 -19.43
C LEU A 367 -15.81 -9.73 -19.86
N THR A 368 -16.05 -8.68 -19.06
CA THR A 368 -16.97 -7.60 -19.41
C THR A 368 -16.23 -6.27 -19.49
N ILE A 369 -16.39 -5.56 -20.60
CA ILE A 369 -15.91 -4.19 -20.81
C ILE A 369 -17.12 -3.31 -21.13
N GLN A 370 -17.39 -2.32 -20.29
CA GLN A 370 -18.56 -1.46 -20.46
C GLN A 370 -18.34 0.00 -20.07
N GLY A 371 -19.02 0.90 -20.78
CA GLY A 371 -19.15 2.30 -20.40
C GLY A 371 -19.98 2.52 -19.14
N GLN A 372 -19.61 3.48 -18.29
CA GLN A 372 -20.49 3.99 -17.24
C GLN A 372 -21.48 5.01 -17.87
N GLN A 373 -22.73 5.09 -17.34
CA GLN A 373 -23.77 6.09 -17.69
C GLN A 373 -24.55 5.91 -19.02
N ASP A 374 -25.61 6.72 -19.17
CA ASP A 374 -26.48 6.80 -20.34
C ASP A 374 -25.72 7.15 -21.63
N ASN A 375 -26.05 6.45 -22.73
CA ASN A 375 -25.45 6.54 -24.07
C ASN A 375 -24.07 5.91 -24.29
N ASN A 376 -23.43 5.33 -23.25
CA ASN A 376 -22.19 4.54 -23.38
C ASN A 376 -21.14 5.20 -24.29
N ARG A 377 -20.39 6.15 -23.72
CA ARG A 377 -19.39 6.99 -24.40
C ARG A 377 -18.01 6.35 -24.53
N LEU A 378 -17.82 5.14 -24.01
CA LEU A 378 -16.56 4.41 -24.00
C LEU A 378 -16.03 4.15 -25.41
N ILE A 379 -14.79 4.57 -25.67
CA ILE A 379 -14.04 4.17 -26.86
C ILE A 379 -12.95 3.17 -26.44
N VAL A 380 -12.94 2.01 -27.07
CA VAL A 380 -11.91 0.98 -26.88
C VAL A 380 -10.95 1.01 -28.06
N ASN A 381 -9.68 1.35 -27.81
CA ASN A 381 -8.60 1.21 -28.79
C ASN A 381 -7.83 -0.09 -28.52
N ASN A 382 -7.90 -1.04 -29.44
CA ASN A 382 -7.23 -2.33 -29.35
C ASN A 382 -6.14 -2.50 -30.43
N GLN A 383 -5.47 -1.43 -30.85
CA GLN A 383 -4.42 -1.50 -31.88
C GLN A 383 -3.28 -2.45 -31.47
N GLN A 384 -3.05 -3.52 -32.25
CA GLN A 384 -2.08 -4.58 -31.97
C GLN A 384 -2.23 -5.23 -30.58
N GLY A 385 -3.36 -4.99 -29.90
CA GLY A 385 -3.67 -5.51 -28.58
C GLY A 385 -4.36 -6.87 -28.65
N THR A 386 -4.48 -7.52 -27.50
CA THR A 386 -5.30 -8.73 -27.33
C THR A 386 -6.29 -8.54 -26.20
N ILE A 387 -7.55 -8.79 -26.50
CA ILE A 387 -8.65 -8.91 -25.55
C ILE A 387 -9.15 -10.35 -25.67
N ILE A 388 -9.08 -11.14 -24.59
CA ILE A 388 -9.46 -12.55 -24.62
C ILE A 388 -10.22 -12.99 -23.37
N ALA A 389 -11.28 -13.77 -23.57
CA ALA A 389 -12.00 -14.46 -22.50
C ALA A 389 -11.99 -15.97 -22.69
N GLY A 390 -11.83 -16.69 -21.59
CA GLY A 390 -11.88 -18.15 -21.54
C GLY A 390 -10.54 -18.83 -21.69
N GLU A 391 -10.39 -19.93 -20.96
CA GLU A 391 -9.38 -20.95 -21.23
C GLU A 391 -9.73 -21.77 -22.48
N GLU A 392 -8.72 -22.30 -23.17
CA GLU A 392 -8.90 -23.13 -24.36
C GLU A 392 -9.88 -24.28 -24.09
N GLY A 393 -10.93 -24.39 -24.93
CA GLY A 393 -11.98 -25.39 -24.77
C GLY A 393 -13.14 -25.01 -23.82
N SER A 394 -13.09 -23.84 -23.17
CA SER A 394 -14.15 -23.38 -22.26
C SER A 394 -15.40 -22.89 -23.01
N SER A 395 -16.41 -23.76 -23.15
CA SER A 395 -17.68 -23.39 -23.80
C SER A 395 -18.55 -22.41 -23.00
N THR A 396 -18.26 -22.21 -21.71
CA THR A 396 -19.03 -21.32 -20.81
C THR A 396 -18.43 -19.92 -20.71
N ALA A 397 -17.19 -19.73 -21.15
CA ALA A 397 -16.56 -18.42 -21.18
C ALA A 397 -17.40 -17.41 -21.97
N SER A 398 -17.39 -16.16 -21.55
CA SER A 398 -18.01 -15.09 -22.34
C SER A 398 -17.21 -13.79 -22.33
N LEU A 399 -17.17 -13.17 -23.50
CA LEU A 399 -16.63 -11.83 -23.71
C LEU A 399 -17.78 -10.91 -24.06
N ASN A 400 -18.05 -9.92 -23.22
CA ASN A 400 -19.06 -8.89 -23.45
C ASN A 400 -18.37 -7.53 -23.56
N ILE A 401 -18.56 -6.85 -24.68
CA ILE A 401 -18.08 -5.48 -24.88
C ILE A 401 -19.28 -4.60 -25.23
N LEU A 402 -19.57 -3.65 -24.35
CA LEU A 402 -20.58 -2.63 -24.55
C LEU A 402 -19.85 -1.29 -24.63
N ALA A 403 -19.73 -0.71 -25.82
CA ALA A 403 -18.97 0.54 -26.01
C ALA A 403 -19.67 1.49 -27.00
N LYS A 404 -19.19 2.74 -27.06
CA LYS A 404 -19.47 3.62 -28.20
C LYS A 404 -18.87 3.02 -29.47
N GLY A 405 -17.57 2.77 -29.43
CA GLY A 405 -16.79 2.26 -30.55
C GLY A 405 -15.64 1.37 -30.11
N LEU A 406 -15.25 0.47 -31.00
CA LEU A 406 -14.07 -0.40 -30.88
C LEU A 406 -13.21 -0.19 -32.13
N THR A 407 -11.95 0.18 -31.93
CA THR A 407 -10.99 0.49 -33.00
C THR A 407 -9.71 -0.34 -32.87
N GLY A 408 -8.91 -0.34 -33.93
CA GLY A 408 -7.61 -1.01 -33.99
C GLY A 408 -7.62 -2.33 -34.74
N ASP A 409 -6.42 -2.84 -35.00
CA ASP A 409 -6.10 -4.05 -35.77
C ASP A 409 -5.76 -5.26 -34.88
N GLY A 410 -6.13 -5.21 -33.59
CA GLY A 410 -5.83 -6.26 -32.62
C GLY A 410 -6.77 -7.47 -32.65
N LYS A 411 -6.61 -8.32 -31.65
CA LYS A 411 -7.37 -9.55 -31.46
C LYS A 411 -8.44 -9.36 -30.38
N VAL A 412 -9.66 -9.80 -30.67
CA VAL A 412 -10.80 -9.84 -29.75
C VAL A 412 -11.36 -11.24 -29.81
N LEU A 413 -11.09 -12.05 -28.78
CA LEU A 413 -11.22 -13.50 -28.81
C LEU A 413 -12.08 -14.00 -27.64
N SER A 414 -12.90 -15.01 -27.87
CA SER A 414 -13.59 -15.75 -26.82
C SER A 414 -13.51 -17.26 -27.04
N GLN A 415 -13.17 -18.02 -26.01
CA GLN A 415 -13.22 -19.48 -26.03
C GLN A 415 -14.65 -20.02 -25.85
N GLY A 416 -15.60 -19.15 -25.54
CA GLY A 416 -17.03 -19.45 -25.53
C GLY A 416 -17.78 -18.42 -26.37
N GLN A 417 -18.68 -17.65 -25.75
CA GLN A 417 -19.51 -16.67 -26.45
C GLN A 417 -18.82 -15.29 -26.56
N LEU A 418 -19.09 -14.57 -27.64
CA LEU A 418 -18.67 -13.18 -27.82
C LEU A 418 -19.87 -12.31 -28.15
N ASN A 419 -20.13 -11.31 -27.33
CA ASN A 419 -21.16 -10.30 -27.56
C ASN A 419 -20.51 -8.92 -27.65
N LEU A 420 -20.65 -8.27 -28.80
CA LEU A 420 -20.13 -6.94 -29.08
C LEU A 420 -21.29 -6.01 -29.42
N GLN A 421 -21.56 -5.04 -28.55
CA GLN A 421 -22.59 -4.03 -28.73
C GLN A 421 -21.96 -2.65 -28.84
N LEU A 422 -22.15 -2.00 -29.98
CA LEU A 422 -21.55 -0.72 -30.35
C LEU A 422 -22.62 0.31 -30.72
N ASN A 423 -22.40 1.57 -30.31
CA ASN A 423 -23.29 2.69 -30.68
C ASN A 423 -22.87 3.42 -31.96
N ASP A 424 -21.64 3.21 -32.42
CA ASP A 424 -21.09 3.76 -33.67
C ASP A 424 -20.70 2.64 -34.65
N ASP A 425 -20.13 3.06 -35.78
CA ASP A 425 -19.54 2.19 -36.79
C ASP A 425 -18.47 1.26 -36.19
N TYR A 426 -18.35 0.09 -36.81
CA TYR A 426 -17.30 -0.87 -36.54
C TYR A 426 -16.52 -1.16 -37.81
N VAL A 427 -15.20 -1.00 -37.73
CA VAL A 427 -14.28 -1.33 -38.83
C VAL A 427 -13.30 -2.35 -38.31
N GLN A 428 -13.34 -3.54 -38.90
CA GLN A 428 -12.36 -4.58 -38.67
C GLN A 428 -11.25 -4.45 -39.71
N ASP A 429 -10.03 -4.14 -39.25
CA ASP A 429 -8.85 -4.05 -40.10
C ASP A 429 -8.42 -5.43 -40.63
N ALA A 430 -7.66 -5.47 -41.73
CA ALA A 430 -7.19 -6.69 -42.37
C ALA A 430 -6.34 -7.59 -41.47
N GLN A 431 -5.60 -7.02 -40.51
CA GLN A 431 -4.84 -7.81 -39.52
C GLN A 431 -5.64 -8.16 -38.26
N GLY A 432 -6.80 -7.52 -38.08
CA GLY A 432 -7.65 -7.72 -36.91
C GLY A 432 -8.31 -9.10 -36.89
N GLN A 433 -8.53 -9.63 -35.68
CA GLN A 433 -9.30 -10.86 -35.47
C GLN A 433 -10.47 -10.62 -34.51
N LEU A 434 -11.68 -11.00 -34.93
CA LEU A 434 -12.86 -11.08 -34.07
C LEU A 434 -13.37 -12.52 -34.08
N GLN A 435 -13.16 -13.28 -33.00
CA GLN A 435 -13.39 -14.72 -32.98
C GLN A 435 -14.09 -15.22 -31.72
N ALA A 436 -15.05 -16.13 -31.91
CA ALA A 436 -15.66 -16.91 -30.82
C ALA A 436 -15.63 -18.40 -31.14
N GLN A 437 -15.31 -19.26 -30.17
CA GLN A 437 -15.49 -20.71 -30.32
C GLN A 437 -16.98 -21.12 -30.17
N GLY A 438 -17.77 -20.32 -29.46
CA GLY A 438 -19.22 -20.40 -29.41
C GLY A 438 -19.87 -19.42 -30.39
N ASN A 439 -20.99 -18.84 -29.97
CA ASN A 439 -21.71 -17.84 -30.76
C ASN A 439 -20.99 -16.49 -30.74
N LEU A 440 -21.03 -15.78 -31.86
CA LEU A 440 -20.57 -14.40 -32.01
C LEU A 440 -21.76 -13.53 -32.38
N ASN A 441 -22.12 -12.59 -31.50
CA ASN A 441 -23.15 -11.59 -31.74
C ASN A 441 -22.49 -10.21 -31.84
N LEU A 442 -22.51 -9.61 -33.03
CA LEU A 442 -22.06 -8.24 -33.28
C LEU A 442 -23.27 -7.36 -33.60
N SER A 443 -23.56 -6.40 -32.73
CA SER A 443 -24.62 -5.40 -32.92
C SER A 443 -24.00 -4.00 -32.93
N SER A 444 -24.04 -3.32 -34.06
CA SER A 444 -23.66 -1.91 -34.19
C SER A 444 -24.88 -1.08 -34.58
N LYS A 445 -25.05 0.11 -33.99
CA LYS A 445 -26.06 1.07 -34.49
C LYS A 445 -25.64 1.75 -35.81
N GLY A 446 -24.36 1.68 -36.14
CA GLY A 446 -23.75 2.24 -37.35
C GLY A 446 -23.52 1.20 -38.44
N LYS A 447 -22.48 1.42 -39.24
CA LYS A 447 -21.98 0.54 -40.31
C LYS A 447 -20.98 -0.48 -39.75
N VAL A 448 -21.08 -1.73 -40.21
CA VAL A 448 -20.04 -2.76 -40.01
C VAL A 448 -19.26 -2.92 -41.32
N THR A 449 -17.95 -2.69 -41.27
CA THR A 449 -17.02 -2.92 -42.39
C THR A 449 -16.00 -3.96 -41.98
N ASN A 450 -15.89 -5.04 -42.74
CA ASN A 450 -14.93 -6.11 -42.49
C ASN A 450 -13.88 -6.19 -43.59
N HIS A 451 -12.61 -5.91 -43.24
CA HIS A 451 -11.43 -6.17 -44.06
C HIS A 451 -10.61 -7.37 -43.57
N GLY A 452 -10.91 -7.91 -42.39
CA GLY A 452 -10.15 -8.99 -41.75
C GLY A 452 -10.96 -10.26 -41.53
N ALA A 453 -10.81 -10.87 -40.36
CA ALA A 453 -11.48 -12.12 -40.02
C ALA A 453 -12.52 -11.95 -38.91
N ILE A 454 -13.79 -12.23 -39.22
CA ILE A 454 -14.87 -12.41 -38.26
C ILE A 454 -15.29 -13.88 -38.27
N LYS A 455 -15.01 -14.61 -37.17
CA LYS A 455 -15.15 -16.07 -37.10
C LYS A 455 -15.97 -16.52 -35.91
N SER A 456 -16.88 -17.47 -36.13
CA SER A 456 -17.62 -18.15 -35.05
C SER A 456 -17.68 -19.66 -35.31
N ASN A 457 -17.29 -20.48 -34.34
CA ASN A 457 -17.50 -21.92 -34.44
C ASN A 457 -18.95 -22.34 -34.10
N GLY A 458 -19.77 -21.40 -33.63
CA GLY A 458 -21.22 -21.52 -33.47
C GLY A 458 -22.00 -20.71 -34.52
N GLN A 459 -22.98 -19.94 -34.04
CA GLN A 459 -23.71 -18.98 -34.86
C GLN A 459 -23.00 -17.62 -34.88
N LEU A 460 -22.82 -17.08 -36.08
CA LEU A 460 -22.47 -15.69 -36.31
C LEU A 460 -23.75 -14.88 -36.57
N SER A 461 -24.03 -13.90 -35.72
CA SER A 461 -25.11 -12.93 -35.92
C SER A 461 -24.54 -11.52 -36.01
N ILE A 462 -24.76 -10.83 -37.13
CA ILE A 462 -24.37 -9.42 -37.32
C ILE A 462 -25.64 -8.59 -37.52
N SER A 463 -25.82 -7.56 -36.71
CA SER A 463 -26.90 -6.57 -36.82
C SER A 463 -26.29 -5.17 -36.96
N ALA A 464 -26.59 -4.48 -38.06
CA ALA A 464 -26.06 -3.14 -38.34
C ALA A 464 -27.00 -2.31 -39.23
N ASN A 465 -26.74 -1.01 -39.37
CA ASN A 465 -27.41 -0.19 -40.37
C ASN A 465 -27.00 -0.66 -41.80
N THR A 466 -25.69 -0.83 -42.00
CA THR A 466 -25.10 -1.34 -43.24
C THR A 466 -24.02 -2.37 -42.91
N ILE A 467 -23.94 -3.44 -43.70
CA ILE A 467 -22.90 -4.47 -43.57
C ILE A 467 -22.10 -4.51 -44.88
N GLU A 468 -20.79 -4.27 -44.80
CA GLU A 468 -19.85 -4.38 -45.90
C GLU A 468 -18.78 -5.41 -45.57
N ASN A 469 -18.70 -6.48 -46.37
CA ASN A 469 -17.56 -7.38 -46.37
C ASN A 469 -16.67 -7.06 -47.58
N ALA A 470 -15.44 -6.60 -47.31
CA ALA A 470 -14.47 -6.28 -48.34
C ALA A 470 -13.88 -7.56 -48.97
N VAL A 471 -13.17 -7.40 -50.09
CA VAL A 471 -12.59 -8.50 -50.88
C VAL A 471 -11.57 -9.31 -50.06
N ASP A 472 -10.89 -8.64 -49.13
CA ASP A 472 -9.94 -9.21 -48.17
C ASP A 472 -10.60 -9.70 -46.87
N GLY A 473 -11.89 -9.39 -46.67
CA GLY A 473 -12.67 -9.75 -45.50
C GLY A 473 -13.27 -11.17 -45.58
N SER A 474 -13.27 -11.86 -44.45
CA SER A 474 -13.89 -13.18 -44.28
C SER A 474 -14.94 -13.18 -43.15
N LEU A 475 -16.09 -13.78 -43.44
CA LEU A 475 -17.13 -14.13 -42.46
C LEU A 475 -17.23 -15.66 -42.41
N GLU A 476 -16.76 -16.28 -41.34
CA GLU A 476 -16.71 -17.74 -41.21
C GLU A 476 -17.59 -18.20 -40.04
N SER A 477 -18.56 -19.08 -40.32
CA SER A 477 -19.37 -19.69 -39.26
C SER A 477 -20.05 -20.99 -39.66
N ARG A 478 -20.56 -21.75 -38.68
CA ARG A 478 -21.46 -22.90 -38.94
C ARG A 478 -22.84 -22.44 -39.40
N ALA A 479 -23.31 -21.32 -38.85
CA ALA A 479 -24.57 -20.69 -39.23
C ALA A 479 -24.40 -19.17 -39.18
N CYS A 480 -24.74 -18.48 -40.27
CA CYS A 480 -24.61 -17.03 -40.39
C CYS A 480 -26.00 -16.37 -40.49
N LYS A 481 -26.24 -15.33 -39.69
CA LYS A 481 -27.43 -14.46 -39.75
C LYS A 481 -26.99 -13.01 -39.86
N LEU A 482 -27.41 -12.34 -40.93
CA LEU A 482 -27.13 -10.93 -41.16
C LEU A 482 -28.45 -10.14 -41.12
N PHE A 483 -28.52 -9.14 -40.25
CA PHE A 483 -29.64 -8.22 -40.13
C PHE A 483 -29.16 -6.81 -40.49
N CYS A 484 -29.65 -6.27 -41.61
CA CYS A 484 -29.37 -4.91 -42.02
C CYS A 484 -30.65 -4.08 -42.02
N VAL A 485 -30.55 -2.81 -41.64
CA VAL A 485 -31.66 -1.86 -41.80
C VAL A 485 -31.69 -1.30 -43.23
N SER A 486 -30.52 -1.07 -43.84
CA SER A 486 -30.41 -0.43 -45.16
C SER A 486 -29.92 -1.36 -46.27
N SER A 487 -28.68 -1.87 -46.20
CA SER A 487 -28.07 -2.64 -47.30
C SER A 487 -26.97 -3.60 -46.86
N ILE A 488 -26.72 -4.64 -47.67
CA ILE A 488 -25.61 -5.59 -47.52
C ILE A 488 -24.81 -5.57 -48.81
N PHE A 489 -23.50 -5.38 -48.71
CA PHE A 489 -22.57 -5.47 -49.84
C PHE A 489 -21.54 -6.58 -49.60
N TYR A 490 -21.39 -7.44 -50.60
CA TYR A 490 -20.36 -8.48 -50.67
C TYR A 490 -19.52 -8.20 -51.91
N LYS A 491 -18.23 -7.86 -51.72
CA LYS A 491 -17.32 -7.48 -52.81
C LYS A 491 -16.39 -8.62 -53.20
#